data_AF-A0AAV1U821-F1
#
_entry.id   AF-A0AAV1U821-F1
#
_cell.length_a   1.000
_cell.length_b   1.000
_cell.length_c   1.000
_cell.angle_alpha   90.00
_cell.angle_beta   90.00
_cell.angle_gamma   90.00
#
_symmetry.space_group_name_H-M   'P 1'
#
loop_
_entity.id
_entity.type
_entity.pdbx_description
1 polymer ?
#
loop_
_entity_poly.entity_id
_entity_poly.type
_entity_poly.pdbx_seq_one_letter_code
_entity_poly.pdbx_strand_id
1 'polypeptide(L)'
;MEHWTAHWMAATAILDDREFTIINVYAPVLRSEREKLFQSLEHVVSSVDSPVFLCGNFNCTLLDSRDRSYTSRWNSHDPPALRRLLDCGGLTDVLDDDIDDHDSDIDWRVKHHTYFYTMPGGREASCRLDRWYCSAVDGEWVRVIGTSIPGPFSDHNGV
;
A
#
# COMPACT_ATOMS: atom_id res chain seq x y z
N MET A 1 -1.64 -10.07 -19.61
CA MET A 1 -3.12 -10.03 -19.53
C MET A 1 -3.51 -8.64 -19.03
N GLU A 2 -4.46 -7.94 -19.65
CA GLU A 2 -4.91 -6.61 -19.19
C GLU A 2 -6.31 -6.72 -18.58
N HIS A 3 -6.42 -6.44 -17.28
CA HIS A 3 -7.68 -6.32 -16.56
C HIS A 3 -7.75 -4.95 -15.92
N TRP A 4 -8.82 -4.20 -16.20
CA TRP A 4 -9.00 -2.84 -15.69
C TRP A 4 -10.42 -2.65 -15.13
N THR A 5 -10.49 -2.09 -13.92
CA THR A 5 -11.70 -1.54 -13.31
C THR A 5 -11.44 -0.12 -12.82
N ALA A 6 -12.47 0.59 -12.36
CA ALA A 6 -12.27 1.91 -11.73
C ALA A 6 -11.35 1.89 -10.49
N HIS A 7 -11.06 0.71 -9.92
CA HIS A 7 -10.34 0.58 -8.65
C HIS A 7 -9.04 -0.22 -8.72
N TRP A 8 -8.75 -0.89 -9.84
CA TRP A 8 -7.47 -1.57 -10.02
C TRP A 8 -7.20 -1.86 -11.49
N MET A 9 -5.92 -2.00 -11.80
CA MET A 9 -5.43 -2.50 -13.07
C MET A 9 -4.33 -3.53 -12.82
N ALA A 10 -4.21 -4.52 -13.69
CA ALA A 10 -3.07 -5.42 -13.73
C ALA A 10 -2.39 -5.40 -15.09
N ALA A 11 -1.06 -5.46 -15.07
CA ALA A 11 -0.22 -5.58 -16.23
C ALA A 11 0.84 -6.65 -16.00
N THR A 12 1.21 -7.35 -17.06
CA THR A 12 2.34 -8.28 -17.08
C THR A 12 3.57 -7.51 -17.57
N ALA A 13 4.67 -7.58 -16.84
CA ALA A 13 5.95 -6.98 -17.20
C ALA A 13 7.01 -8.07 -17.35
N ILE A 14 7.98 -7.85 -18.24
CA ILE A 14 9.16 -8.71 -18.38
C ILE A 14 10.39 -7.86 -18.08
N LEU A 15 11.21 -8.28 -17.11
CA LEU A 15 12.47 -7.67 -16.74
C LEU A 15 13.53 -8.76 -16.59
N ASP A 16 14.66 -8.62 -17.28
CA ASP A 16 15.75 -9.62 -17.32
C ASP A 16 15.23 -11.07 -17.56
N ASP A 17 14.40 -11.22 -18.60
CA ASP A 17 13.76 -12.48 -19.02
C ASP A 17 12.87 -13.15 -17.96
N ARG A 18 12.52 -12.43 -16.88
CA ARG A 18 11.54 -12.87 -15.89
C ARG A 18 10.24 -12.11 -16.05
N GLU A 19 9.14 -12.84 -16.00
CA GLU A 19 7.79 -12.30 -16.03
C GLU A 19 7.31 -11.96 -14.62
N PHE A 20 6.64 -10.82 -14.47
CA PHE A 20 6.03 -10.35 -13.24
C PHE A 20 4.62 -9.82 -13.51
N THR A 21 3.75 -9.88 -12.51
CA THR A 21 2.44 -9.24 -12.56
C THR A 21 2.44 -8.04 -11.61
N ILE A 22 2.17 -6.86 -12.17
CA ILE A 22 2.02 -5.62 -11.41
C ILE A 22 0.54 -5.31 -11.32
N ILE A 23 0.04 -5.17 -10.10
CA ILE A 23 -1.35 -4.82 -9.79
C ILE A 23 -1.34 -3.47 -9.10
N ASN A 24 -1.84 -2.44 -9.77
CA ASN A 24 -2.01 -1.12 -9.17
C ASN A 24 -3.45 -0.93 -8.70
N VAL A 25 -3.63 -0.47 -7.46
CA VAL A 25 -4.91 -0.35 -6.76
C VAL A 25 -5.19 1.12 -6.43
N TYR A 26 -6.42 1.54 -6.67
CA TYR A 26 -7.01 2.76 -6.12
C TYR A 26 -8.29 2.38 -5.36
N ALA A 27 -8.10 2.01 -4.10
CA ALA A 27 -9.16 1.43 -3.28
C ALA A 27 -10.22 2.47 -2.89
N PRO A 28 -11.50 2.08 -2.78
CA PRO A 28 -12.55 2.94 -2.26
C PRO A 28 -12.24 3.48 -0.86
N VAL A 29 -12.68 4.72 -0.59
CA VAL A 29 -12.64 5.30 0.77
C VAL A 29 -13.63 4.57 1.69
N LEU A 30 -14.80 4.17 1.16
CA LEU A 30 -15.81 3.45 1.93
C LEU A 30 -15.33 2.04 2.28
N ARG A 31 -15.27 1.73 3.58
CA ARG A 31 -14.73 0.46 4.09
C ARG A 31 -15.39 -0.76 3.44
N SER A 32 -16.73 -0.79 3.35
CA SER A 32 -17.45 -1.95 2.83
C SER A 32 -17.15 -2.24 1.35
N GLU A 33 -16.90 -1.21 0.55
CA GLU A 33 -16.53 -1.36 -0.87
C GLU A 33 -15.07 -1.80 -1.01
N ARG A 34 -14.19 -1.19 -0.20
CA ARG A 34 -12.78 -1.57 -0.14
C ARG A 34 -12.56 -3.02 0.27
N GLU A 35 -13.27 -3.51 1.28
CA GLU A 35 -13.18 -4.91 1.71
C GLU A 35 -13.61 -5.88 0.58
N LYS A 36 -14.65 -5.53 -0.19
CA LYS A 36 -15.08 -6.32 -1.35
C LYS A 36 -14.04 -6.31 -2.47
N LEU A 37 -13.40 -5.17 -2.71
CA LEU A 37 -12.30 -5.06 -3.67
C LEU A 37 -11.15 -6.00 -3.29
N PHE A 38 -10.70 -5.96 -2.03
CA PHE A 38 -9.62 -6.84 -1.58
C PHE A 38 -9.99 -8.32 -1.68
N GLN A 39 -11.22 -8.70 -1.32
CA GLN A 39 -11.72 -10.06 -1.54
C GLN A 39 -11.72 -10.47 -3.01
N SER A 40 -12.04 -9.56 -3.94
CA SER A 40 -11.96 -9.88 -5.37
C SER A 40 -10.52 -10.05 -5.86
N LEU A 41 -9.59 -9.26 -5.31
CA LEU A 41 -8.18 -9.33 -5.64
C LEU A 41 -7.54 -10.62 -5.10
N GLU A 42 -8.07 -11.23 -4.03
CA GLU A 42 -7.61 -12.54 -3.53
C GLU A 42 -7.66 -13.57 -4.67
N HIS A 43 -8.75 -13.59 -5.44
CA HIS A 43 -8.89 -14.49 -6.58
C HIS A 43 -7.87 -14.19 -7.69
N VAL A 44 -7.68 -12.91 -8.02
CA VAL A 44 -6.71 -12.47 -9.03
C VAL A 44 -5.30 -12.92 -8.63
N VAL A 45 -4.85 -12.56 -7.43
CA VAL A 45 -3.51 -12.90 -6.92
C VAL A 45 -3.31 -14.41 -6.87
N SER A 46 -4.32 -15.18 -6.44
CA SER A 46 -4.24 -16.65 -6.40
C SER A 46 -4.18 -17.34 -7.77
N SER A 47 -4.53 -16.61 -8.84
CA SER A 47 -4.63 -17.15 -10.20
C SER A 47 -3.40 -16.88 -11.07
N VAL A 48 -2.43 -16.12 -10.54
CA VAL A 48 -1.22 -15.71 -11.27
C VAL A 48 -0.07 -16.63 -10.88
N ASP A 49 0.60 -17.19 -11.88
CA ASP A 49 1.76 -18.08 -11.68
C ASP A 49 3.09 -17.31 -11.58
N SER A 50 3.12 -16.06 -12.06
CA SER A 50 4.27 -15.16 -11.93
C SER A 50 4.28 -14.43 -10.59
N PRO A 51 5.44 -13.92 -10.15
CA PRO A 51 5.48 -13.12 -8.94
C PRO A 51 4.69 -11.83 -9.06
N VAL A 52 4.21 -11.34 -7.91
CA VAL A 52 3.24 -10.24 -7.84
C VAL A 52 3.84 -9.04 -7.13
N PHE A 53 3.75 -7.88 -7.78
CA PHE A 53 3.87 -6.57 -7.16
C PHE A 53 2.49 -5.95 -7.03
N LEU A 54 2.05 -5.67 -5.81
CA LEU A 54 0.76 -5.07 -5.52
C LEU A 54 1.01 -3.66 -4.96
N CYS A 55 0.52 -2.62 -5.62
CA CYS A 55 0.83 -1.24 -5.25
C CYS A 55 -0.36 -0.29 -5.37
N GLY A 56 -0.15 0.96 -4.97
CA GLY A 56 -1.10 2.06 -5.13
C GLY A 56 -1.69 2.54 -3.81
N ASN A 57 -2.83 3.22 -3.89
CA ASN A 57 -3.52 3.80 -2.74
C ASN A 57 -4.56 2.83 -2.18
N PHE A 58 -4.30 2.33 -0.97
CA PHE A 58 -5.17 1.36 -0.30
C PHE A 58 -6.28 2.02 0.52
N ASN A 59 -6.24 3.35 0.74
CA ASN A 59 -7.22 4.08 1.57
C ASN A 59 -7.48 3.45 2.96
N CYS A 60 -6.48 2.76 3.51
CA CYS A 60 -6.49 2.14 4.83
C CYS A 60 -5.08 1.98 5.41
N THR A 61 -5.03 1.63 6.69
CA THR A 61 -3.79 1.44 7.46
C THR A 61 -3.73 0.02 8.01
N LEU A 62 -2.53 -0.54 8.16
CA LEU A 62 -2.31 -1.88 8.71
C LEU A 62 -1.78 -1.83 10.14
N LEU A 63 -0.98 -0.82 10.46
CA LEU A 63 -0.33 -0.62 11.76
C LEU A 63 -0.66 0.80 12.24
N ASP A 64 -1.79 0.97 12.94
CA ASP A 64 -2.31 2.28 13.33
C ASP A 64 -1.29 3.18 14.05
N SER A 65 -0.36 2.62 14.83
CA SER A 65 0.70 3.36 15.53
C SER A 65 1.76 3.96 14.60
N ARG A 66 2.05 3.29 13.48
CA ARG A 66 3.08 3.69 12.51
C ARG A 66 2.51 4.39 11.29
N ASP A 67 1.28 4.06 10.94
CA ASP A 67 0.65 4.52 9.70
C ASP A 67 -0.17 5.80 9.90
N ARG A 68 -0.32 6.29 11.13
CA ARG A 68 -1.14 7.47 11.45
C ARG A 68 -0.45 8.34 12.48
N SER A 69 -0.40 9.65 12.22
CA SER A 69 0.04 10.62 13.23
C SER A 69 -1.05 10.95 14.25
N TYR A 70 -2.30 10.58 13.95
CA TYR A 70 -3.44 10.74 14.85
C TYR A 70 -4.29 9.48 14.86
N THR A 71 -4.30 8.79 16.01
CA THR A 71 -5.16 7.63 16.27
C THR A 71 -6.32 8.04 17.17
N SER A 72 -7.55 7.72 16.76
CA SER A 72 -8.71 7.79 17.64
C SER A 72 -9.13 6.37 18.00
N ARG A 73 -9.48 6.12 19.27
CA ARG A 73 -9.91 4.80 19.76
C ARG A 73 -11.12 4.20 19.02
N TRP A 74 -11.85 5.01 18.27
CA TRP A 74 -13.14 4.65 17.67
C TRP A 74 -13.06 4.33 16.17
N ASN A 75 -11.95 4.63 15.50
CA ASN A 75 -11.79 4.47 14.06
C ASN A 75 -10.54 3.66 13.75
N SER A 76 -10.56 2.35 14.04
CA SER A 76 -9.56 1.44 13.47
C SER A 76 -9.82 1.34 11.96
N HIS A 77 -8.80 1.63 11.17
CA HIS A 77 -8.83 1.48 9.72
C HIS A 77 -8.33 0.11 9.27
N ASP A 78 -8.12 -0.82 10.22
CA ASP A 78 -7.63 -2.16 9.96
C ASP A 78 -8.55 -2.89 8.95
N PRO A 79 -8.00 -3.32 7.81
CA PRO A 79 -8.71 -4.01 6.74
C PRO A 79 -8.48 -5.54 6.76
N PRO A 80 -9.30 -6.35 7.44
CA PRO A 80 -9.16 -7.81 7.43
C PRO A 80 -9.04 -8.46 6.04
N ALA A 81 -9.75 -7.94 5.02
CA ALA A 81 -9.59 -8.47 3.66
C ALA A 81 -8.25 -8.16 3.02
N LEU A 82 -7.62 -7.01 3.34
CA LEU A 82 -6.27 -6.76 2.85
C LEU A 82 -5.28 -7.74 3.49
N ARG A 83 -5.41 -8.02 4.79
CA ARG A 83 -4.53 -9.00 5.46
C ARG A 83 -4.63 -10.37 4.79
N ARG A 84 -5.86 -10.85 4.53
CA ARG A 84 -6.07 -12.10 3.82
C ARG A 84 -5.54 -12.07 2.38
N LEU A 85 -5.67 -10.96 1.67
CA LEU A 85 -5.08 -10.77 0.36
C LEU A 85 -3.55 -10.91 0.39
N LEU A 86 -2.90 -10.25 1.35
CA LEU A 86 -1.46 -10.34 1.53
C LEU A 86 -1.03 -11.77 1.89
N ASP A 87 -1.72 -12.41 2.84
CA ASP A 87 -1.46 -13.80 3.23
C ASP A 87 -1.65 -14.77 2.06
N CYS A 88 -2.72 -14.60 1.28
CA CYS A 88 -3.04 -15.43 0.12
C CYS A 88 -1.99 -15.35 -0.98
N GLY A 89 -1.40 -14.18 -1.19
CA GLY A 89 -0.35 -13.96 -2.18
C GLY A 89 1.07 -14.14 -1.66
N GLY A 90 1.25 -14.46 -0.37
CA GLY A 90 2.57 -14.43 0.27
C GLY A 90 3.26 -13.07 0.10
N LEU A 91 2.48 -11.98 0.16
CA LEU A 91 2.94 -10.61 -0.09
C LEU A 91 3.39 -9.96 1.22
N THR A 92 4.58 -9.39 1.21
CA THR A 92 5.13 -8.60 2.32
C THR A 92 5.18 -7.13 1.94
N ASP A 93 5.05 -6.25 2.93
CA ASP A 93 5.22 -4.82 2.70
C ASP A 93 6.69 -4.58 2.38
N VAL A 94 7.00 -3.88 1.28
CA VAL A 94 8.40 -3.70 0.86
C VAL A 94 9.23 -2.96 1.91
N LEU A 95 8.57 -2.17 2.78
CA LEU A 95 9.22 -1.47 3.87
C LEU A 95 9.42 -2.32 5.12
N ASP A 96 8.95 -3.58 5.18
CA ASP A 96 9.15 -4.44 6.36
C ASP A 96 10.65 -4.65 6.66
N ASP A 97 11.50 -4.70 5.64
CA ASP A 97 12.96 -4.85 5.79
C ASP A 97 13.70 -3.51 6.00
N ASP A 98 13.05 -2.37 5.76
CA ASP A 98 13.61 -1.01 5.90
C ASP A 98 13.19 -0.35 7.22
N ILE A 99 12.61 -1.12 8.14
CA ILE A 99 12.32 -0.67 9.50
C ILE A 99 13.64 -0.54 10.26
N ASP A 100 14.15 0.69 10.35
CA ASP A 100 15.19 1.02 11.33
C ASP A 100 14.55 1.23 12.70
N ASP A 101 14.80 0.32 13.65
CA ASP A 101 14.34 0.42 15.04
C ASP A 101 14.87 1.67 15.77
N HIS A 102 15.83 2.40 15.18
CA HIS A 102 16.34 3.67 15.68
C HIS A 102 15.58 4.90 15.18
N ASP A 103 14.72 4.79 14.16
CA ASP A 103 13.94 5.92 13.69
C ASP A 103 12.94 6.38 14.76
N SER A 104 12.88 7.70 14.98
CA SER A 104 11.80 8.26 15.80
C SER A 104 10.46 8.15 15.04
N ASP A 105 9.36 8.16 15.78
CA ASP A 105 8.01 8.25 15.19
C ASP A 105 7.88 9.40 14.18
N ILE A 106 8.60 10.52 14.40
CA ILE A 106 8.56 11.68 13.51
C ILE A 106 9.33 11.39 12.23
N ASP A 107 10.54 10.83 12.34
CA ASP A 107 11.39 10.52 11.19
C ASP A 107 10.71 9.51 10.27
N TRP A 108 10.13 8.46 10.86
CA TRP A 108 9.33 7.47 10.14
C TRP A 108 8.20 8.13 9.33
N ARG A 109 7.45 9.04 9.95
CA ARG A 109 6.33 9.74 9.30
C ARG A 109 6.81 10.61 8.15
N VAL A 110 7.89 11.35 8.34
CA VAL A 110 8.47 12.20 7.28
C VAL A 110 8.91 11.36 6.08
N LYS A 111 9.52 10.20 6.33
CA LYS A 111 10.01 9.30 5.27
C LYS A 111 8.89 8.55 4.55
N HIS A 112 7.87 8.07 5.26
CA HIS A 112 6.96 7.05 4.75
C HIS A 112 5.48 7.42 4.75
N HIS A 113 5.06 8.54 5.35
CA HIS A 113 3.67 8.99 5.20
C HIS A 113 3.45 9.58 3.82
N THR A 114 2.29 9.25 3.26
CA THR A 114 1.95 9.61 1.89
C THR A 114 0.83 10.62 1.86
N TYR A 115 -0.17 10.49 2.72
CA TYR A 115 -1.32 11.40 2.76
C TYR A 115 -1.22 12.42 3.89
N PHE A 116 -1.52 13.70 3.61
CA PHE A 116 -1.47 14.80 4.57
C PHE A 116 -2.79 15.59 4.56
N TYR A 117 -3.34 15.88 5.74
CA TYR A 117 -4.65 16.53 5.86
C TYR A 117 -4.79 17.38 7.12
N THR A 118 -5.71 18.33 7.08
CA THR A 118 -6.05 19.19 8.23
C THR A 118 -7.28 18.65 8.96
N MET A 119 -7.13 18.39 10.26
CA MET A 119 -8.24 18.02 11.14
C MET A 119 -9.06 19.25 11.58
N PRO A 120 -10.29 19.04 12.09
CA PRO A 120 -11.04 20.10 12.75
C PRO A 120 -10.19 20.81 13.82
N GLY A 121 -10.21 22.14 13.81
CA GLY A 121 -9.34 22.95 14.67
C GLY A 121 -7.97 23.29 14.10
N GLY A 122 -7.70 22.97 12.83
CA GLY A 122 -6.50 23.42 12.11
C GLY A 122 -5.25 22.60 12.37
N ARG A 123 -5.36 21.48 13.10
CA ARG A 123 -4.23 20.60 13.41
C ARG A 123 -3.93 19.69 12.23
N GLU A 124 -2.67 19.64 11.81
CA GLU A 124 -2.22 18.75 10.74
C GLU A 124 -2.15 17.29 11.22
N ALA A 125 -2.49 16.37 10.31
CA ALA A 125 -2.30 14.94 10.47
C ALA A 125 -1.84 14.33 9.15
N SER A 126 -1.33 13.11 9.24
CA SER A 126 -0.82 12.37 8.09
C SER A 126 -1.03 10.87 8.28
N CYS A 127 -1.14 10.17 7.16
CA CYS A 127 -1.27 8.72 7.12
C CYS A 127 -0.40 8.11 6.01
N ARG A 128 -0.04 6.83 6.17
CA ARG A 128 0.58 6.01 5.12
C ARG A 128 -0.49 5.16 4.42
N LEU A 129 -0.95 5.63 3.27
CA LEU A 129 -2.04 5.00 2.50
C LEU A 129 -1.57 4.37 1.19
N ASP A 130 -0.47 4.86 0.63
CA ASP A 130 0.13 4.36 -0.60
C ASP A 130 1.26 3.40 -0.25
N ARG A 131 1.26 2.24 -0.90
CA ARG A 131 2.13 1.13 -0.53
C ARG A 131 2.56 0.33 -1.73
N TRP A 132 3.64 -0.41 -1.53
CA TRP A 132 4.06 -1.50 -2.39
C TRP A 132 4.16 -2.77 -1.53
N TYR A 133 3.66 -3.86 -2.08
CA TYR A 133 3.84 -5.20 -1.56
C TYR A 133 4.44 -6.07 -2.66
N CYS A 134 5.30 -7.01 -2.27
CA CYS A 134 5.89 -7.97 -3.19
C CYS A 134 5.77 -9.39 -2.65
N SER A 135 5.63 -10.37 -3.53
CA SER A 135 5.72 -11.78 -3.13
C SER A 135 7.11 -12.08 -2.55
N ALA A 136 7.15 -12.82 -1.44
CA ALA A 136 8.35 -13.06 -0.62
C ALA A 136 9.58 -13.62 -1.37
N VAL A 137 9.39 -14.22 -2.55
CA VAL A 137 10.47 -14.72 -3.40
C VAL A 137 11.30 -13.63 -4.10
N ASP A 138 10.84 -12.36 -4.07
CA ASP A 138 11.44 -11.27 -4.86
C ASP A 138 11.88 -10.05 -4.06
N GLY A 139 12.05 -10.17 -2.74
CA GLY A 139 12.68 -9.11 -1.93
C GLY A 139 14.04 -8.65 -2.50
N GLU A 140 14.77 -9.55 -3.18
CA GLU A 140 16.06 -9.25 -3.85
C GLU A 140 15.96 -8.23 -5.02
N TRP A 141 14.76 -8.03 -5.57
CA TRP A 141 14.51 -7.06 -6.64
C TRP A 141 14.22 -5.66 -6.12
N VAL A 142 13.82 -5.54 -4.86
CA VAL A 142 13.62 -4.25 -4.22
C VAL A 142 14.98 -3.71 -3.79
N ARG A 143 15.46 -2.67 -4.47
CA ARG A 143 16.79 -2.09 -4.20
C ARG A 143 16.75 -0.82 -3.37
N VAL A 144 15.77 0.04 -3.63
CA VAL A 144 15.59 1.33 -2.96
C VAL A 144 14.10 1.57 -2.87
N ILE A 145 13.65 2.02 -1.70
CA ILE A 145 12.29 2.49 -1.47
C ILE A 145 12.41 3.95 -1.01
N GLY A 146 11.56 4.82 -1.52
CA GLY A 146 11.60 6.23 -1.16
C GLY A 146 10.28 6.91 -1.50
N THR A 147 9.94 7.95 -0.75
CA THR A 147 8.81 8.80 -1.11
C THR A 147 9.23 9.90 -2.07
N SER A 148 8.35 10.25 -2.99
CA SER A 148 8.51 11.41 -3.86
C SER A 148 7.43 12.43 -3.53
N ILE A 149 7.83 13.69 -3.29
CA ILE A 149 6.88 14.79 -3.10
C ILE A 149 6.42 15.20 -4.51
N PRO A 150 5.16 14.94 -4.90
CA PRO A 150 4.68 15.37 -6.19
C PRO A 150 4.57 16.89 -6.24
N GLY A 151 4.44 17.41 -7.45
CA GLY A 151 4.08 18.82 -7.66
C GLY A 151 2.76 19.21 -6.96
N PRO A 152 2.38 20.50 -6.98
CA PRO A 152 1.36 21.11 -6.12
C PRO A 152 -0.09 20.61 -6.30
N PHE A 153 -0.31 19.53 -7.05
CA PHE A 153 -1.62 19.03 -7.45
C PHE A 153 -2.03 17.73 -6.76
N SER A 154 -1.24 17.23 -5.82
CA SER A 154 -1.54 16.00 -5.07
C SER A 154 -1.37 16.24 -3.57
N ASP A 155 -2.30 15.69 -2.79
CA ASP A 155 -2.27 15.56 -1.34
C ASP A 155 -1.61 14.25 -0.87
N HIS A 156 -1.15 13.43 -1.83
CA HIS A 156 -0.42 12.19 -1.62
C HIS A 156 1.03 12.29 -2.13
N ASN A 157 2.03 11.96 -1.32
CA ASN A 157 3.37 11.64 -1.81
C ASN A 157 3.35 10.32 -2.59
N GLY A 158 4.15 10.23 -3.66
CA GLY A 158 4.39 8.96 -4.35
C GLY A 158 5.30 8.05 -3.53
N VAL A 159 5.20 6.74 -3.75
CA VAL A 159 6.03 5.67 -3.15
C VAL A 159 6.62 4.83 -4.26
#